data_AF-A0A218P8S1-F1
#
_entry.id   AF-A0A218P8S1-F1
#
_cell.length_a   1.000
_cell.length_b   1.000
_cell.length_c   1.000
_cell.angle_alpha   90.00
_cell.angle_beta   90.00
_cell.angle_gamma   90.00
#
_symmetry.space_group_name_H-M   'P 1'
#
loop_
_entity.id
_entity.type
_entity.pdbx_description
1 polymer ?
#
loop_
_entity_poly.entity_id
_entity_poly.type
_entity_poly.pdbx_seq_one_letter_code
_entity_poly.pdbx_strand_id
1 'polypeptide(L)'
;MGKVKTSVYLDEELWKEFKELAQREKSEVSKLLEEALMNYLINEVLKDVDDSEVPLWFEPLKVKGESSEKLVREMRDDREKRLLGH
;
A
#
# COMPACT_ATOMS: atom_id res chain seq x y z
N MET A 1 -1.74 -26.54 0.52
CA MET A 1 -1.16 -26.69 1.88
C MET A 1 -2.26 -27.17 2.82
N GLY A 2 -1.94 -28.04 3.78
CA GLY A 2 -2.93 -28.68 4.66
C GLY A 2 -3.43 -27.77 5.79
N LYS A 3 -4.65 -27.99 6.28
CA LYS A 3 -5.18 -27.36 7.49
C LYS A 3 -4.76 -28.18 8.72
N VAL A 4 -4.38 -27.49 9.80
CA VAL A 4 -4.06 -28.11 11.09
C VAL A 4 -5.15 -27.74 12.09
N LYS A 5 -5.63 -28.72 12.87
CA LYS A 5 -6.57 -28.48 13.96
C LYS A 5 -5.78 -28.12 15.22
N THR A 6 -6.00 -26.93 15.74
CA THR A 6 -5.33 -26.41 16.94
C THR A 6 -6.38 -26.01 17.97
N SER A 7 -6.13 -26.31 19.24
CA SER A 7 -6.91 -25.82 20.36
C SER A 7 -6.14 -24.71 21.06
N VAL A 8 -6.79 -23.55 21.25
CA VAL A 8 -6.21 -22.37 21.89
C VAL A 8 -7.12 -21.89 23.01
N TYR A 9 -6.53 -21.31 24.05
CA TYR A 9 -7.27 -20.67 25.14
C TYR A 9 -7.37 -19.17 24.86
N LEU A 10 -8.58 -18.65 24.92
CA LEU A 10 -8.91 -17.25 24.66
C LEU A 10 -9.83 -16.76 25.76
N ASP A 11 -9.80 -15.45 25.99
CA ASP A 11 -10.78 -14.79 26.84
C ASP A 11 -12.21 -14.98 26.30
N GLU A 12 -13.18 -15.16 27.20
CA GLU A 12 -14.57 -15.49 26.84
C GLU A 12 -15.26 -14.33 26.12
N GLU A 13 -15.08 -13.10 26.61
CA GLU A 13 -15.70 -11.90 26.02
C GLU A 13 -15.08 -11.61 24.66
N LEU A 14 -13.74 -11.69 24.56
CA LEU A 14 -13.03 -11.53 23.30
C LEU A 14 -13.50 -12.54 22.24
N TRP A 15 -13.65 -13.82 22.63
CA TRP A 15 -14.09 -14.85 21.70
C TRP A 15 -15.54 -14.63 21.26
N LYS A 16 -16.39 -14.09 22.14
CA LYS A 16 -17.76 -13.73 21.80
C LYS A 16 -17.80 -12.61 20.76
N GLU A 17 -17.10 -11.51 21.00
CA GLU A 17 -17.02 -10.38 20.06
C GLU A 17 -16.46 -10.81 18.70
N PHE A 18 -15.44 -11.66 18.69
CA PHE A 18 -14.85 -12.18 17.47
C PHE A 18 -15.84 -13.02 16.63
N LYS A 19 -16.68 -13.83 17.29
CA LYS A 19 -17.73 -14.59 16.58
C LYS A 19 -18.82 -13.67 16.01
N GLU A 20 -19.19 -12.62 16.74
CA GLU A 20 -20.15 -11.62 16.26
C GLU A 20 -19.60 -10.87 15.04
N LEU A 21 -18.30 -10.56 15.04
CA LEU A 21 -17.59 -9.99 13.89
C LEU A 21 -17.66 -10.92 12.67
N ALA A 22 -17.32 -12.19 12.83
CA ALA A 22 -17.38 -13.18 11.75
C ALA A 22 -18.79 -13.31 11.16
N GLN A 23 -19.83 -13.28 12.01
CA GLN A 23 -21.22 -13.29 11.56
C GLN A 23 -21.57 -12.03 10.75
N ARG A 24 -21.17 -10.85 11.23
CA ARG A 24 -21.40 -9.57 10.54
C ARG A 24 -20.74 -9.54 9.16
N GLU A 25 -19.55 -10.12 9.04
CA GLU A 25 -18.79 -10.19 7.79
C GLU A 25 -19.20 -11.38 6.90
N LYS A 26 -20.15 -12.22 7.35
CA LYS A 26 -20.56 -13.46 6.68
C LYS A 26 -19.36 -14.37 6.37
N SER A 27 -18.39 -14.40 7.27
CA SER A 27 -17.17 -15.21 7.17
C SER A 27 -17.17 -16.34 8.18
N GLU A 28 -16.43 -17.40 7.88
CA GLU A 28 -16.21 -18.48 8.84
C GLU A 28 -15.25 -18.03 9.93
N VAL A 29 -15.52 -18.40 11.18
CA VAL A 29 -14.69 -18.01 12.34
C VAL A 29 -13.24 -18.48 12.17
N SER A 30 -13.04 -19.70 11.65
CA SER A 30 -11.71 -20.25 11.35
C SER A 30 -10.98 -19.45 10.28
N LYS A 31 -11.69 -19.02 9.23
CA LYS A 31 -11.14 -18.23 8.14
C LYS A 31 -10.73 -16.84 8.62
N LEU A 32 -11.60 -16.17 9.39
CA LEU A 32 -11.30 -14.86 9.95
C LEU A 32 -10.11 -14.94 10.92
N LEU A 33 -10.02 -16.01 11.72
CA LEU A 33 -8.90 -16.20 12.64
C LEU A 33 -7.58 -16.42 11.89
N GLU A 34 -7.61 -17.18 10.80
CA GLU A 34 -6.45 -17.40 9.93
C GLU A 34 -6.00 -16.10 9.25
N GLU A 35 -6.94 -15.28 8.75
CA GLU A 35 -6.65 -13.96 8.19
C GLU A 35 -6.05 -13.01 9.25
N ALA A 36 -6.60 -12.99 10.46
CA ALA A 36 -6.07 -12.20 11.56
C ALA A 36 -4.63 -12.61 11.93
N LEU A 37 -4.35 -13.91 12.00
CA LEU A 37 -3.01 -14.44 12.24
C LEU A 37 -2.05 -14.10 11.09
N MET A 38 -2.50 -14.19 9.84
CA MET A 38 -1.69 -13.83 8.68
C MET A 38 -1.33 -12.34 8.71
N ASN A 39 -2.31 -11.47 8.98
CA ASN A 39 -2.10 -10.03 9.09
C ASN A 39 -1.16 -9.68 10.25
N TYR A 40 -1.29 -10.35 11.40
CA TYR A 40 -0.38 -10.18 12.52
C TYR A 40 1.06 -10.55 12.14
N LEU A 41 1.27 -11.70 11.49
CA LEU A 41 2.59 -12.14 11.05
C LEU A 41 3.19 -11.21 10.00
N ILE A 42 2.39 -10.75 9.02
CA ILE A 42 2.83 -9.77 8.03
C ILE A 42 3.27 -8.48 8.72
N ASN A 43 2.46 -7.96 9.64
CA ASN A 43 2.82 -6.76 10.39
C ASN A 43 4.09 -6.95 11.21
N GLU A 44 4.29 -8.12 11.81
CA GLU A 44 5.53 -8.42 12.55
C GLU A 44 6.76 -8.45 11.64
N VAL A 45 6.65 -9.05 10.44
CA VAL A 45 7.74 -9.04 9.45
C VAL A 45 8.01 -7.64 8.93
N LEU A 46 6.96 -6.82 8.77
CA LEU A 46 7.08 -5.44 8.28
C LEU A 46 7.50 -4.44 9.36
N LYS A 47 7.47 -4.79 10.66
CA LYS A 47 7.98 -3.90 11.74
C LYS A 47 9.46 -3.58 11.58
N ASP A 48 10.25 -4.50 11.01
CA ASP A 48 11.67 -4.31 10.73
C ASP A 48 11.93 -3.61 9.38
N VAL A 49 10.88 -3.43 8.57
CA VAL A 49 10.94 -2.61 7.36
C VAL A 49 10.63 -1.17 7.79
N ASP A 50 11.67 -0.44 8.16
CA ASP A 50 11.57 1.00 8.32
C ASP A 50 11.08 1.61 6.99
N ASP A 51 9.85 2.13 6.99
CA ASP A 51 9.26 2.87 5.85
C ASP A 51 10.12 4.09 5.45
N SER A 52 11.13 4.47 6.24
CA SER A 52 12.10 5.52 5.92
C SER A 52 13.18 5.09 4.90
N GLU A 53 13.46 3.79 4.75
CA GLU A 53 14.55 3.29 3.90
C GLU A 53 14.11 2.63 2.60
N VAL A 54 12.80 2.45 2.35
CA VAL A 54 12.34 1.97 1.04
C VAL A 54 12.49 3.12 0.04
N PRO A 55 13.49 3.11 -0.85
CA PRO A 55 13.62 4.19 -1.82
C PRO A 55 12.42 4.06 -2.75
N LEU A 56 11.59 5.10 -2.78
CA LEU A 56 10.54 5.20 -3.77
C LEU A 56 11.19 5.28 -5.16
N TRP A 57 11.37 4.10 -5.78
CA TRP A 57 11.96 3.97 -7.09
C TRP A 57 10.84 4.16 -8.12
N PHE A 58 10.66 5.39 -8.55
CA PHE A 58 9.73 5.71 -9.64
C PHE A 58 10.51 5.70 -10.95
N GLU A 59 10.16 4.80 -11.85
CA GLU A 59 10.60 4.90 -13.25
C GLU A 59 9.61 5.82 -13.99
N PRO A 60 10.05 6.95 -14.58
CA PRO A 60 9.15 7.84 -15.29
C PRO A 60 8.43 7.11 -16.41
N LEU A 61 7.09 7.14 -16.38
CA LEU A 61 6.29 6.55 -17.44
C LEU A 61 6.49 7.34 -18.73
N LYS A 62 6.89 6.64 -19.81
CA LYS A 62 6.89 7.21 -21.15
C LYS A 62 5.45 7.41 -21.61
N VAL A 63 4.93 8.61 -21.38
CA VAL A 63 3.64 9.05 -21.92
C VAL A 63 3.71 9.10 -23.45
N LYS A 64 2.71 8.52 -24.11
CA LYS A 64 2.58 8.61 -25.58
C LYS A 64 2.01 9.99 -25.92
N GLY A 65 2.84 10.85 -26.51
CA GLY A 65 2.48 12.21 -26.90
C GLY A 65 3.71 13.01 -27.34
N GLU A 66 3.50 14.18 -27.93
CA GLU A 66 4.60 15.10 -28.21
C GLU A 66 5.22 15.60 -26.90
N SER A 67 6.57 15.59 -26.83
CA SER A 67 7.28 16.08 -25.65
C SER A 67 7.01 17.56 -25.45
N SER A 68 6.73 17.95 -24.20
CA SER A 68 6.58 19.36 -23.82
C SER A 68 7.87 20.16 -23.95
N GLU A 69 9.00 19.51 -24.26
CA GLU A 69 10.30 20.14 -24.50
C GLU A 69 10.24 21.28 -25.52
N LYS A 70 9.45 21.13 -26.59
CA LYS A 70 9.34 22.18 -27.61
C LYS A 70 8.69 23.44 -27.04
N LEU A 71 7.58 23.27 -26.32
CA LEU A 71 6.87 24.36 -25.64
C LEU A 71 7.74 25.03 -24.57
N VAL A 72 8.42 24.22 -23.74
CA VAL A 72 9.32 24.73 -22.69
C VAL A 72 10.47 25.53 -23.30
N ARG A 73 11.01 25.09 -24.45
CA ARG A 73 12.07 25.79 -25.17
C ARG A 73 11.58 27.13 -25.73
N GLU A 74 10.43 27.14 -26.39
CA GLU A 74 9.82 28.37 -26.91
C GLU A 74 9.56 29.39 -25.80
N MET A 75 9.00 28.95 -24.67
CA MET A 75 8.77 29.83 -23.51
C MET A 75 10.07 30.38 -22.91
N ARG A 76 11.15 29.59 -22.93
CA ARG A 76 12.46 30.01 -22.42
C ARG A 76 13.09 31.06 -23.35
N ASP A 77 13.07 30.82 -24.64
CA ASP A 77 13.67 31.70 -25.65
C ASP A 77 12.89 33.02 -25.75
N ASP A 78 11.56 32.99 -25.62
CA ASP A 78 10.72 34.19 -25.55
C ASP A 78 11.00 35.02 -24.30
N ARG A 79 11.23 34.36 -23.16
CA ARG A 79 11.64 35.05 -21.93
C ARG A 79 13.00 35.71 -22.11
N GLU A 80 13.96 35.00 -22.72
CA GLU A 80 15.30 35.52 -23.00
C GLU A 80 15.25 36.74 -23.92
N LYS A 81 14.48 36.70 -25.00
CA LYS A 81 14.26 37.85 -25.89
C LYS A 81 13.68 39.06 -25.16
N ARG A 82 12.67 38.84 -24.28
CA ARG A 82 12.08 39.92 -23.47
C ARG A 82 13.04 40.53 -22.47
N LEU A 83 13.97 39.74 -21.92
CA LEU A 83 14.99 40.23 -20.98
C LEU A 83 16.15 40.94 -21.69
N LEU A 84 16.48 40.54 -22.92
CA LEU A 84 17.57 41.11 -23.71
C LEU A 84 17.15 42.29 -24.61
N GLY A 85 15.86 42.63 -24.66
CA GLY A 85 15.37 43.87 -25.27
C GLY A 85 15.45 43.93 -26.80
N HIS A 86 15.34 42.79 -27.48
CA HIS A 86 15.13 42.74 -28.93
C HIS A 86 13.64 42.75 -29.31
#